data_AF-A0A0B1SP82-F1
#
_entry.id   AF-A0A0B1SP82-F1
#
_cell.length_a   1.000
_cell.length_b   1.000
_cell.length_c   1.000
_cell.angle_alpha   90.00
_cell.angle_beta   90.00
_cell.angle_gamma   90.00
#
_symmetry.space_group_name_H-M   'P 1'
#
loop_
_entity.id
_entity.type
_entity.pdbx_description
1 polymer ?
#
loop_
_entity_poly.entity_id
_entity_poly.type
_entity_poly.pdbx_seq_one_letter_code
_entity_poly.pdbx_strand_id
1 'polypeptide(L)'
;MVFFTDPLHKSIPPSETSSVSSPPPKPPVRLPARGGRSAIRVTNVEQEEDSDVDDSRTVSIFIDRIYVPEFSRLLHPTFDGVRVYIDWFFLDYPLEDSRTPQAIPLPRLPDSPGVFAYKKEFQLSKRRVALLEQWLELGNRLDFTLITEGEDSEELAVAQLELGRTATDETTTIQFLDINGEHYADLDLIVSYSPQIFDCLKS
;
A
#
# COMPACT_ATOMS: atom_id res chain seq x y z
N MET A 1 -11.28 24.51 -51.01
CA MET A 1 -9.87 24.81 -50.73
C MET A 1 -9.87 25.83 -49.59
N VAL A 2 -9.72 25.35 -48.36
CA VAL A 2 -9.88 26.18 -47.17
C VAL A 2 -8.51 26.29 -46.52
N PHE A 3 -8.05 27.52 -46.40
CA PHE A 3 -6.75 27.88 -45.87
C PHE A 3 -6.76 27.73 -44.34
N PHE A 4 -5.81 26.95 -43.82
CA PHE A 4 -5.53 26.89 -42.39
C PHE A 4 -4.84 28.19 -41.97
N THR A 5 -5.50 28.99 -41.14
CA THR A 5 -4.87 30.12 -40.47
C THR A 5 -4.38 29.67 -39.10
N ASP A 6 -3.06 29.61 -38.95
CA ASP A 6 -2.36 29.46 -37.67
C ASP A 6 -2.82 30.52 -36.65
N PRO A 7 -3.11 30.15 -35.39
CA PRO A 7 -3.17 31.13 -34.31
C PRO A 7 -1.75 31.49 -33.85
N LEU A 8 -1.41 32.77 -34.01
CA LEU A 8 -0.16 33.38 -33.56
C LEU A 8 0.22 32.97 -32.12
N HIS A 9 1.43 32.44 -31.97
CA HIS A 9 2.17 32.43 -30.71
C HIS A 9 2.22 33.84 -30.11
N LYS A 10 1.59 34.06 -28.96
CA LYS A 10 1.88 35.20 -28.08
C LYS A 10 2.79 34.73 -26.95
N SER A 11 4.05 34.53 -27.28
CA SER A 11 5.15 34.50 -26.33
C SER A 11 5.23 35.84 -25.59
N ILE A 12 5.01 35.82 -24.28
CA ILE A 12 5.26 36.97 -23.40
C ILE A 12 6.73 36.87 -22.95
N PRO A 13 7.59 37.85 -23.28
CA PRO A 13 8.94 37.88 -22.74
C PRO A 13 8.90 38.38 -21.28
N PRO A 14 9.76 37.89 -20.38
CA PRO A 14 9.97 38.58 -19.11
C PRO A 14 10.83 39.82 -19.40
N SER A 15 10.23 41.00 -19.35
CA SER A 15 10.98 42.25 -19.38
C SER A 15 11.46 42.58 -17.96
N GLU A 16 12.78 42.71 -17.83
CA GLU A 16 13.46 43.36 -16.72
C GLU A 16 13.02 44.83 -16.61
N THR A 17 12.52 45.23 -15.43
CA THR A 17 12.66 46.62 -14.96
C THR A 17 12.97 46.63 -13.47
N SER A 18 14.10 47.27 -13.18
CA SER A 18 14.63 47.59 -11.87
C SER A 18 13.72 48.56 -11.13
N SER A 19 13.45 48.31 -9.85
CA SER A 19 13.11 49.35 -8.86
C SER A 19 13.54 48.87 -7.47
N VAL A 20 14.72 49.34 -7.07
CA VAL A 20 15.22 49.24 -5.70
C VAL A 20 14.40 50.18 -4.83
N SER A 21 13.60 49.63 -3.93
CA SER A 21 13.10 50.35 -2.75
C SER A 21 13.53 49.56 -1.52
N SER A 22 14.53 50.08 -0.83
CA SER A 22 15.04 49.47 0.40
C SER A 22 14.08 49.78 1.55
N PRO A 23 13.60 48.80 2.32
CA PRO A 23 12.90 49.08 3.56
C PRO A 23 13.89 49.63 4.61
N PRO A 24 13.45 50.53 5.51
CA PRO A 24 14.32 51.09 6.54
C PRO A 24 14.83 49.97 7.48
N PRO A 25 16.06 50.09 8.02
CA PRO A 25 16.64 49.07 8.88
C PRO A 25 15.81 48.91 10.15
N LYS A 26 15.33 47.69 10.40
CA LYS A 26 14.70 47.32 11.68
C LYS A 26 15.75 47.46 12.80
N PRO A 27 15.41 48.06 13.95
CA PRO A 27 16.32 48.07 15.09
C PRO A 27 16.59 46.64 15.55
N PRO A 28 17.80 46.34 16.05
CA PRO A 28 18.13 45.00 16.55
C PRO A 28 17.20 44.66 17.72
N VAL A 29 16.38 43.62 17.54
CA VAL A 29 15.54 43.07 18.60
C VAL A 29 16.47 42.55 19.68
N ARG A 30 16.43 43.17 20.86
CA ARG A 30 17.16 42.67 22.03
C ARG A 30 16.53 41.35 22.47
N LEU A 31 17.27 40.27 22.32
CA LEU A 31 16.93 39.00 22.98
C LEU A 31 16.95 39.22 24.50
N PRO A 32 15.94 38.76 25.24
CA PRO A 32 15.94 38.86 26.70
C PRO A 32 17.09 38.02 27.28
N ALA A 33 17.98 38.68 28.02
CA ALA A 33 19.07 38.07 28.75
C ALA A 33 18.58 37.44 30.06
N ARG A 34 17.66 36.47 30.00
CA ARG A 34 17.41 35.50 31.09
C ARG A 34 16.32 34.52 30.68
N GLY A 35 16.62 33.24 30.86
CA GLY A 35 15.75 32.11 30.57
C GLY A 35 14.35 32.28 31.17
N GLY A 36 13.38 32.48 30.28
CA GLY A 36 11.99 32.13 30.53
C GLY A 36 11.84 30.63 30.27
N ARG A 37 11.27 29.91 31.24
CA ARG A 37 10.88 28.51 31.08
C ARG A 37 9.86 28.44 29.95
N SER A 38 10.27 28.04 28.75
CA SER A 38 9.36 27.66 27.68
C SER A 38 8.55 26.46 28.14
N ALA A 39 7.27 26.68 28.46
CA ALA A 39 6.29 25.62 28.66
C ALA A 39 5.77 25.13 27.30
N ILE A 40 6.68 24.83 26.37
CA ILE A 40 6.36 23.96 25.25
C ILE A 40 6.57 22.57 25.84
N ARG A 41 5.48 21.98 26.35
CA ARG A 41 5.39 20.52 26.43
C ARG A 41 5.50 20.05 24.98
N VAL A 42 6.72 19.75 24.56
CA VAL A 42 6.93 18.70 23.58
C VAL A 42 6.35 17.49 24.28
N THR A 43 5.12 17.15 23.93
CA THR A 43 4.66 15.78 24.13
C THR A 43 5.64 14.98 23.29
N ASN A 44 6.68 14.44 23.94
CA ASN A 44 7.23 13.19 23.48
C ASN A 44 5.99 12.33 23.32
N VAL A 45 5.61 12.06 22.08
CA VAL A 45 4.89 10.84 21.80
C VAL A 45 5.92 9.79 22.18
N GLU A 46 5.93 9.44 23.46
CA GLU A 46 6.45 8.17 23.89
C GLU A 46 5.78 7.20 22.93
N GLN A 47 6.60 6.56 22.10
CA GLN A 47 6.22 5.27 21.55
C GLN A 47 5.74 4.50 22.77
N GLU A 48 4.43 4.45 22.98
CA GLU A 48 3.84 3.39 23.78
C GLU A 48 4.33 2.13 23.07
N GLU A 49 5.42 1.56 23.58
CA GLU A 49 5.80 0.21 23.25
C GLU A 49 4.55 -0.60 23.52
N ASP A 50 3.98 -1.09 22.44
CA ASP A 50 2.68 -1.71 22.38
C ASP A 50 2.78 -3.11 23.00
N SER A 51 3.13 -3.16 24.28
CA SER A 51 3.43 -4.38 25.04
C SER A 51 2.18 -5.17 25.38
N ASP A 52 1.03 -4.82 24.81
CA ASP A 52 -0.26 -5.50 24.91
C ASP A 52 -0.50 -6.38 23.67
N VAL A 53 0.55 -7.09 23.24
CA VAL A 53 0.44 -8.11 22.21
C VAL A 53 -0.12 -9.38 22.85
N ASP A 54 -1.38 -9.67 22.55
CA ASP A 54 -2.11 -10.83 23.03
C ASP A 54 -2.33 -11.78 21.85
N ASP A 55 -1.94 -13.05 22.00
CA ASP A 55 -2.14 -14.09 20.99
C ASP A 55 -3.62 -14.24 20.57
N SER A 56 -4.54 -13.80 21.42
CA SER A 56 -5.97 -13.74 21.14
C SER A 56 -6.38 -12.74 20.05
N ARG A 57 -5.45 -11.91 19.53
CA ARG A 57 -5.70 -10.83 18.56
C ARG A 57 -4.87 -11.01 17.30
N THR A 58 -5.00 -12.16 16.65
CA THR A 58 -4.21 -12.50 15.47
C THR A 58 -5.06 -12.42 14.21
N VAL A 59 -4.53 -11.77 13.17
CA VAL A 59 -5.03 -11.85 11.79
C VAL A 59 -4.05 -12.69 10.99
N SER A 60 -4.56 -13.65 10.21
CA SER A 60 -3.72 -14.42 9.30
C SER A 60 -4.17 -14.27 7.86
N ILE A 61 -3.20 -14.07 6.98
CA ILE A 61 -3.39 -13.99 5.52
C ILE A 61 -2.60 -15.16 4.93
N PHE A 62 -3.30 -16.07 4.27
CA PHE A 62 -2.72 -17.20 3.56
C PHE A 62 -2.83 -16.97 2.06
N ILE A 63 -1.68 -16.77 1.41
CA ILE A 63 -1.53 -16.65 -0.04
C ILE A 63 -1.30 -18.07 -0.58
N ASP A 64 -2.32 -18.67 -1.19
CA ASP A 64 -2.27 -20.08 -1.61
C ASP A 64 -1.67 -20.20 -3.01
N ARG A 65 -2.45 -19.80 -4.02
CA ARG A 65 -2.19 -20.13 -5.44
C ARG A 65 -2.54 -18.98 -6.36
N ILE A 66 -1.77 -18.85 -7.43
CA ILE A 66 -2.04 -17.92 -8.53
C ILE A 66 -2.30 -18.69 -9.83
N TYR A 67 -3.29 -18.24 -10.60
CA TYR A 67 -3.66 -18.78 -11.90
C TYR A 67 -3.51 -17.70 -12.96
N VAL A 68 -3.06 -18.09 -14.14
CA VAL A 68 -2.93 -17.18 -15.28
C VAL A 68 -3.97 -17.59 -16.33
N PRO A 69 -5.02 -16.77 -16.55
CA PRO A 69 -6.04 -17.06 -17.54
C PRO A 69 -5.46 -17.17 -18.95
N GLU A 70 -6.12 -17.96 -19.81
CA GLU A 70 -5.71 -18.19 -21.22
C GLU A 70 -5.54 -16.90 -22.05
N PHE A 71 -6.34 -15.88 -21.75
CA PHE A 71 -6.32 -14.60 -22.45
C PHE A 71 -5.32 -13.58 -21.85
N SER A 72 -4.64 -13.94 -20.75
CA SER A 72 -3.72 -13.04 -20.07
C SER A 72 -2.48 -12.76 -20.91
N ARG A 73 -2.05 -11.49 -20.93
CA ARG A 73 -0.80 -11.07 -21.56
C ARG A 73 0.43 -11.68 -20.88
N LEU A 74 0.29 -12.16 -19.63
CA LEU A 74 1.36 -12.85 -18.91
C LEU A 74 1.78 -14.17 -19.57
N LEU A 75 0.97 -14.73 -20.47
CA LEU A 75 1.33 -15.90 -21.28
C LEU A 75 2.14 -15.54 -22.53
N HIS A 76 2.42 -14.26 -22.77
CA HIS A 76 3.28 -13.84 -23.88
C HIS A 76 4.75 -14.27 -23.63
N PRO A 77 5.52 -14.64 -24.66
CA PRO A 77 6.91 -15.08 -24.52
C PRO A 77 7.86 -14.06 -23.88
N THR A 78 7.48 -12.78 -23.81
CA THR A 78 8.25 -11.75 -23.11
C THR A 78 8.35 -11.98 -21.60
N PHE A 79 7.42 -12.75 -21.04
CA PHE A 79 7.41 -13.14 -19.62
C PHE A 79 8.03 -14.53 -19.38
N ASP A 80 8.69 -15.12 -20.38
CA ASP A 80 9.33 -16.43 -20.23
C ASP A 80 10.49 -16.35 -19.23
N GLY A 81 10.47 -17.21 -18.22
CA GLY A 81 11.47 -17.24 -17.15
C GLY A 81 11.32 -16.15 -16.10
N VAL A 82 10.31 -15.27 -16.22
CA VAL A 82 10.00 -14.26 -15.21
C VAL A 82 9.47 -14.94 -13.95
N ARG A 83 9.98 -14.46 -12.81
CA ARG A 83 9.51 -14.85 -11.47
C ARG A 83 8.74 -13.69 -10.88
N VAL A 84 7.71 -14.00 -10.10
CA VAL A 84 6.83 -13.01 -9.47
C VAL A 84 6.65 -13.28 -7.99
N TYR A 85 6.50 -12.20 -7.23
CA TYR A 85 6.11 -12.21 -5.84
C TYR A 85 4.92 -11.27 -5.63
N ILE A 86 4.28 -11.35 -4.47
CA ILE A 86 3.13 -10.53 -4.14
C ILE A 86 3.45 -9.69 -2.91
N ASP A 87 3.20 -8.39 -3.03
CA ASP A 87 3.18 -7.43 -1.92
C ASP A 87 1.74 -7.08 -1.58
N TRP A 88 1.48 -6.75 -0.31
CA TRP A 88 0.23 -6.16 0.12
C TRP A 88 0.47 -5.14 1.22
N PHE A 89 -0.53 -4.31 1.48
CA PHE A 89 -0.50 -3.36 2.59
C PHE A 89 -1.51 -3.75 3.66
N PHE A 90 -1.07 -3.77 4.93
CA PHE A 90 -1.94 -4.12 6.05
C PHE A 90 -1.73 -3.16 7.22
N LEU A 91 -2.78 -2.40 7.56
CA LEU A 91 -2.83 -1.47 8.70
C LEU A 91 -1.65 -0.49 8.71
N ASP A 92 -0.83 -0.50 9.77
CA ASP A 92 0.40 0.30 9.91
C ASP A 92 1.64 -0.60 10.03
N TYR A 93 1.60 -1.82 9.47
CA TYR A 93 2.76 -2.69 9.36
C TYR A 93 3.71 -2.24 8.23
N PRO A 94 5.02 -2.46 8.38
CA PRO A 94 5.97 -2.20 7.31
C PRO A 94 5.72 -3.13 6.12
N LEU A 95 6.04 -2.66 4.91
CA LEU A 95 5.83 -3.43 3.67
C LEU A 95 6.62 -4.75 3.67
N GLU A 96 7.80 -4.77 4.30
CA GLU A 96 8.65 -5.95 4.43
C GLU A 96 7.94 -7.12 5.14
N ASP A 97 6.98 -6.82 6.02
CA ASP A 97 6.18 -7.83 6.71
C ASP A 97 5.05 -8.40 5.83
N SER A 98 4.70 -7.70 4.75
CA SER A 98 3.53 -7.94 3.91
C SER A 98 3.93 -8.28 2.47
N ARG A 99 4.88 -9.22 2.37
CA ARG A 99 5.45 -9.72 1.11
C ARG A 99 5.55 -11.24 1.14
N THR A 100 5.31 -11.91 0.03
CA THR A 100 5.68 -13.32 -0.13
C THR A 100 7.21 -13.46 -0.16
N PRO A 101 7.83 -14.29 0.69
CA PRO A 101 9.29 -14.28 0.91
C PRO A 101 10.11 -14.81 -0.27
N GLN A 102 9.48 -15.56 -1.19
CA GLN A 102 10.12 -16.12 -2.36
C GLN A 102 9.26 -15.84 -3.58
N ALA A 103 9.88 -15.33 -4.65
CA ALA A 103 9.23 -15.25 -5.94
C ALA A 103 9.09 -16.64 -6.56
N ILE A 104 8.00 -16.89 -7.26
CA ILE A 104 7.74 -18.15 -7.96
C ILE A 104 7.78 -17.91 -9.48
N PRO A 105 8.12 -18.91 -10.30
CA PRO A 105 7.99 -18.78 -11.75
C PRO A 105 6.52 -18.53 -12.13
N LEU A 106 6.29 -17.63 -13.08
CA LEU A 106 4.94 -17.39 -13.61
C LEU A 106 4.36 -18.69 -14.22
N PRO A 107 3.14 -19.07 -13.84
CA PRO A 107 2.47 -20.22 -14.44
C PRO A 107 2.25 -20.03 -15.93
N ARG A 108 2.63 -21.05 -16.73
CA ARG A 108 2.54 -21.00 -18.20
C ARG A 108 1.38 -21.80 -18.77
N LEU A 109 0.76 -22.64 -17.94
CA LEU A 109 -0.38 -23.45 -18.31
C LEU A 109 -1.58 -23.01 -17.46
N PRO A 110 -2.73 -22.67 -18.07
CA PRO A 110 -3.92 -22.21 -17.35
C PRO A 110 -4.36 -23.18 -16.24
N ASP A 111 -4.29 -24.49 -16.51
CA ASP A 111 -4.68 -25.55 -15.58
C ASP A 111 -3.62 -25.89 -14.51
N SER A 112 -2.47 -25.22 -14.53
CA SER A 112 -1.37 -25.47 -13.60
C SER A 112 -1.12 -24.22 -12.76
N PRO A 113 -1.64 -24.13 -11.53
CA PRO A 113 -1.39 -22.97 -10.67
C PRO A 113 0.07 -22.84 -10.28
N GLY A 114 0.48 -21.59 -10.04
CA GLY A 114 1.67 -21.26 -9.27
C GLY A 114 1.34 -21.35 -7.79
N VAL A 115 2.20 -21.98 -7.00
CA VAL A 115 1.95 -22.22 -5.58
C VAL A 115 2.86 -21.34 -4.75
N PHE A 116 2.28 -20.42 -3.98
CA PHE A 116 2.98 -19.66 -2.95
C PHE A 116 2.94 -20.39 -1.61
N ALA A 117 1.76 -20.89 -1.22
CA ALA A 117 1.50 -21.57 0.05
C ALA A 117 2.13 -20.85 1.26
N TYR A 118 1.99 -19.53 1.32
CA TYR A 118 2.60 -18.68 2.33
C TYR A 118 1.56 -18.12 3.29
N LYS A 119 1.78 -18.34 4.59
CA LYS A 119 0.94 -17.79 5.67
C LYS A 119 1.70 -16.69 6.41
N LYS A 120 1.12 -15.50 6.48
CA LYS A 120 1.58 -14.43 7.36
C LYS A 120 0.58 -14.23 8.49
N GLU A 121 1.09 -14.21 9.72
CA GLU A 121 0.31 -13.90 10.92
C GLU A 121 0.73 -12.53 11.47
N PHE A 122 -0.26 -11.70 11.77
CA PHE A 122 -0.11 -10.38 12.34
C PHE A 122 -0.74 -10.35 13.73
N GLN A 123 0.08 -10.10 14.74
CA GLN A 123 -0.42 -9.95 16.12
C GLN A 123 -0.80 -8.49 16.37
N LEU A 124 -2.09 -8.23 16.52
CA LEU A 124 -2.62 -6.89 16.67
C LEU A 124 -2.65 -6.47 18.15
N SER A 125 -2.13 -5.28 18.41
CA SER A 125 -2.41 -4.58 19.66
C SER A 125 -3.82 -4.01 19.71
N LYS A 126 -4.26 -3.55 20.89
CA LYS A 126 -5.56 -2.88 21.04
C LYS A 126 -5.72 -1.70 20.07
N ARG A 127 -4.66 -0.91 19.87
CA ARG A 127 -4.64 0.20 18.89
C ARG A 127 -4.86 -0.30 17.47
N ARG A 128 -4.17 -1.36 17.06
CA ARG A 128 -4.30 -1.93 15.70
C ARG A 128 -5.64 -2.63 15.49
N VAL A 129 -6.21 -3.24 16.53
CA VAL A 129 -7.58 -3.77 16.46
C VAL A 129 -8.58 -2.62 16.22
N ALA A 130 -8.43 -1.48 16.89
CA ALA A 130 -9.27 -0.31 16.63
C ALA A 130 -9.09 0.22 15.20
N LEU A 131 -7.86 0.23 14.68
CA LEU A 131 -7.60 0.62 13.29
C LEU A 131 -8.24 -0.36 12.29
N LEU A 132 -8.18 -1.67 12.57
CA LEU A 132 -8.86 -2.68 11.76
C LEU A 132 -10.38 -2.48 11.77
N GLU A 133 -10.98 -2.25 12.95
CA GLU A 133 -12.42 -1.97 13.05
C GLU A 133 -12.80 -0.74 12.21
N GLN A 134 -12.01 0.33 12.28
CA GLN A 134 -12.22 1.51 11.45
C GLN A 134 -12.10 1.21 9.95
N TRP A 135 -11.12 0.40 9.54
CA TRP A 135 -10.98 0.00 8.13
C TRP A 135 -12.20 -0.76 7.63
N LEU A 136 -12.72 -1.68 8.44
CA LEU A 136 -13.93 -2.44 8.13
C LEU A 136 -15.17 -1.54 8.02
N GLU A 137 -15.32 -0.57 8.93
CA GLU A 137 -16.47 0.35 8.91
C GLU A 137 -16.44 1.33 7.73
N LEU A 138 -15.25 1.70 7.27
CA LEU A 138 -15.08 2.57 6.11
C LEU A 138 -15.12 1.81 4.78
N GLY A 139 -15.20 0.47 4.81
CA GLY A 139 -15.15 -0.37 3.61
C GLY A 139 -13.78 -0.29 2.90
N ASN A 140 -12.70 -0.11 3.66
CA ASN A 140 -11.35 -0.12 3.11
C ASN A 140 -11.02 -1.49 2.54
N ARG A 141 -10.25 -1.48 1.45
CA ARG A 141 -9.79 -2.70 0.76
C ARG A 141 -8.31 -2.92 1.01
N LEU A 142 -7.89 -4.17 1.06
CA LEU A 142 -6.48 -4.53 0.93
C LEU A 142 -6.12 -4.57 -0.53
N ASP A 143 -5.07 -3.83 -0.87
CA ASP A 143 -4.47 -3.89 -2.19
C ASP A 143 -3.32 -4.90 -2.16
N PHE A 144 -3.34 -5.80 -3.13
CA PHE A 144 -2.29 -6.76 -3.44
C PHE A 144 -1.66 -6.34 -4.76
N THR A 145 -0.33 -6.38 -4.85
CA THR A 145 0.42 -6.04 -6.05
C THR A 145 1.23 -7.24 -6.51
N LEU A 146 1.08 -7.60 -7.78
CA LEU A 146 1.89 -8.63 -8.43
C LEU A 146 3.14 -7.98 -9.04
N ILE A 147 4.33 -8.41 -8.60
CA ILE A 147 5.60 -7.74 -8.93
C ILE A 147 6.59 -8.75 -9.50
N THR A 148 7.37 -8.35 -10.52
CA THR A 148 8.47 -9.15 -11.05
C THR A 148 9.71 -9.11 -10.13
N GLU A 149 10.41 -10.23 -10.03
CA GLU A 149 11.70 -10.31 -9.35
C GLU A 149 12.83 -9.94 -10.34
N GLY A 150 13.69 -8.97 -9.96
CA GLY A 150 14.85 -8.57 -10.75
C GLY A 150 15.47 -7.25 -10.30
N GLU A 151 16.51 -6.79 -11.00
CA GLU A 151 17.06 -5.44 -10.79
C GLU A 151 16.06 -4.36 -11.25
N ASP A 152 15.32 -4.65 -12.32
CA ASP A 152 14.23 -3.84 -12.86
C ASP A 152 12.89 -4.43 -12.43
N SER A 153 12.67 -4.57 -11.11
CA SER A 153 11.37 -5.01 -10.58
C SER A 153 10.25 -4.07 -11.03
N GLU A 154 9.19 -4.65 -11.61
CA GLU A 154 8.06 -3.94 -12.19
C GLU A 154 6.75 -4.44 -11.56
N GLU A 155 5.86 -3.49 -11.22
CA GLU A 155 4.49 -3.78 -10.80
C GLU A 155 3.65 -4.13 -12.03
N LEU A 156 3.16 -5.36 -12.09
CA LEU A 156 2.41 -5.87 -13.25
C LEU A 156 0.92 -5.56 -13.15
N ALA A 157 0.34 -5.77 -11.97
CA ALA A 157 -1.10 -5.70 -11.76
C ALA A 157 -1.43 -5.54 -10.27
N VAL A 158 -2.62 -5.04 -9.98
CA VAL A 158 -3.16 -4.85 -8.63
C VAL A 158 -4.48 -5.61 -8.48
N ALA A 159 -4.68 -6.23 -7.33
CA ALA A 159 -5.93 -6.87 -6.93
C ALA A 159 -6.42 -6.26 -5.61
N GLN A 160 -7.74 -6.21 -5.41
CA GLN A 160 -8.34 -5.64 -4.21
C GLN A 160 -9.20 -6.67 -3.48
N LEU A 161 -9.06 -6.72 -2.16
CA LEU A 161 -9.89 -7.54 -1.28
C LEU A 161 -10.63 -6.65 -0.29
N GLU A 162 -11.96 -6.76 -0.26
CA GLU A 162 -12.75 -6.14 0.79
C GLU A 162 -12.74 -7.02 2.05
N LEU A 163 -12.36 -6.45 3.20
CA LEU A 163 -12.39 -7.19 4.45
C LEU A 163 -13.80 -7.15 5.06
N GLY A 164 -14.27 -8.31 5.52
CA GLY A 164 -15.46 -8.43 6.35
C GLY A 164 -15.13 -8.45 7.85
N ARG A 165 -16.13 -8.17 8.70
CA ARG A 165 -16.04 -8.37 10.17
C ARG A 165 -16.04 -9.85 10.56
N THR A 166 -16.66 -10.70 9.76
CA THR A 166 -16.65 -12.16 9.93
C THR A 166 -15.44 -12.73 9.22
N ALA A 167 -14.60 -13.45 9.97
CA ALA A 167 -13.58 -14.30 9.36
C ALA A 167 -14.28 -15.32 8.47
N THR A 168 -13.88 -15.39 7.21
CA THR A 168 -14.23 -16.49 6.33
C THR A 168 -12.99 -17.34 6.23
N ASP A 169 -12.97 -18.50 6.90
CA ASP A 169 -11.96 -19.56 6.65
C ASP A 169 -12.14 -20.20 5.25
N GLU A 170 -12.82 -19.49 4.34
CA GLU A 170 -13.12 -19.88 2.98
C GLU A 170 -12.09 -19.27 2.04
N THR A 171 -11.70 -20.03 1.03
CA THR A 171 -10.87 -19.54 -0.06
C THR A 171 -11.62 -18.47 -0.83
N THR A 172 -10.99 -17.29 -0.93
CA THR A 172 -11.46 -16.17 -1.73
C THR A 172 -10.53 -16.00 -2.92
N THR A 173 -11.10 -15.87 -4.11
CA THR A 173 -10.34 -15.58 -5.34
C THR A 173 -10.45 -14.10 -5.68
N ILE A 174 -9.33 -13.41 -5.81
CA ILE A 174 -9.26 -12.00 -6.26
C ILE A 174 -8.57 -11.88 -7.62
N GLN A 175 -8.96 -10.87 -8.39
CA GLN A 175 -8.45 -10.64 -9.75
C GLN A 175 -7.39 -9.56 -9.77
N PHE A 176 -6.22 -9.89 -10.34
CA PHE A 176 -5.18 -8.94 -10.67
C PHE A 176 -5.52 -8.24 -11.99
N LEU A 177 -5.66 -6.93 -11.93
CA LEU A 177 -5.92 -6.06 -13.08
C LEU A 177 -4.71 -5.18 -13.35
N ASP A 178 -4.34 -5.02 -14.62
CA ASP A 178 -3.30 -4.08 -15.02
C ASP A 178 -3.78 -2.62 -14.94
N ILE A 179 -2.88 -1.69 -15.28
CA ILE A 179 -3.18 -0.25 -15.32
C ILE A 179 -4.31 0.14 -16.30
N ASN A 180 -4.63 -0.73 -17.26
CA ASN A 180 -5.70 -0.55 -18.23
C ASN A 180 -7.00 -1.26 -17.80
N GLY A 181 -7.00 -1.96 -16.67
CA GLY A 181 -8.10 -2.77 -16.19
C GLY A 181 -8.19 -4.15 -16.84
N GLU A 182 -7.15 -4.60 -17.53
CA GLU A 182 -7.10 -5.93 -18.14
C GLU A 182 -6.75 -6.99 -17.09
N HIS A 183 -7.45 -8.11 -17.14
CA HIS A 183 -7.27 -9.21 -16.20
C HIS A 183 -5.99 -10.01 -16.52
N TYR A 184 -5.04 -10.02 -15.58
CA TYR A 184 -3.74 -10.68 -15.70
C TYR A 184 -3.67 -12.03 -14.99
N ALA A 185 -4.22 -12.15 -13.79
CA ALA A 185 -4.15 -13.37 -12.99
C ALA A 185 -5.25 -13.42 -11.92
N ASP A 186 -5.57 -14.62 -11.47
CA ASP A 186 -6.44 -14.87 -10.31
C ASP A 186 -5.59 -15.33 -9.12
N LEU A 187 -5.89 -14.85 -7.92
CA LEU A 187 -5.21 -15.23 -6.68
C LEU A 187 -6.19 -15.83 -5.68
N ASP A 188 -5.95 -17.08 -5.29
CA ASP A 188 -6.62 -17.73 -4.18
C ASP A 188 -5.92 -17.40 -2.87
N LEU A 189 -6.67 -16.86 -1.91
CA LEU A 189 -6.19 -16.54 -0.58
C LEU A 189 -7.26 -16.78 0.50
N ILE A 190 -6.81 -16.87 1.74
CA ILE A 190 -7.69 -16.97 2.92
C ILE A 190 -7.29 -15.89 3.91
N VAL A 191 -8.27 -15.15 4.44
CA VAL A 191 -8.08 -14.22 5.56
C VAL A 191 -8.88 -14.71 6.74
N SER A 192 -8.20 -14.95 7.86
CA SER A 192 -8.83 -15.40 9.09
C SER A 192 -8.48 -14.52 10.28
N TYR A 193 -9.40 -14.42 11.22
CA TYR A 193 -9.25 -13.69 12.46
C TYR A 193 -9.36 -14.64 13.64
N SER A 194 -8.67 -14.32 14.73
CA SER A 194 -8.96 -14.96 16.01
C SER A 194 -10.41 -14.66 16.45
N PRO A 195 -11.13 -15.63 17.04
CA PRO A 195 -12.56 -15.49 17.37
C PRO A 195 -12.93 -14.33 18.31
N GLN A 196 -11.95 -13.72 18.98
CA GLN A 196 -12.12 -12.68 20.00
C GLN A 196 -11.37 -11.39 19.66
N ILE A 197 -10.96 -11.22 18.40
CA ILE A 197 -10.10 -10.12 17.99
C ILE A 197 -10.64 -8.74 18.40
N PHE A 198 -11.96 -8.53 18.28
CA PHE A 198 -12.62 -7.26 18.60
C PHE A 198 -13.10 -7.13 20.05
N ASP A 199 -12.94 -8.15 20.90
CA ASP A 199 -13.47 -8.10 22.28
C ASP A 199 -12.75 -7.06 23.14
N CYS A 200 -11.48 -6.77 22.82
CA CYS A 200 -10.70 -5.75 23.51
C CYS A 200 -11.24 -4.31 23.34
N LEU A 201 -12.14 -4.07 22.38
CA LEU A 201 -12.75 -2.75 22.11
C LEU A 201 -14.08 -2.53 22.86
N LYS A 202 -14.66 -3.59 23.42
CA LYS A 202 -15.94 -3.53 24.16
C LYS A 202 -15.80 -3.09 25.62
N SER A 203 -14.56 -2.82 26.07
CA SER A 203 -14.20 -2.49 27.46
C SER A 203 -14.44 -1.04 27.83
#